data_AF-A0A6J4KPH3-F1
#
_entry.id   AF-A0A6J4KPH3-F1
#
_cell.length_a   1.000
_cell.length_b   1.000
_cell.length_c   1.000
_cell.angle_alpha   90.00
_cell.angle_beta   90.00
_cell.angle_gamma   90.00
#
_symmetry.space_group_name_H-M   'P 1'
#
loop_
_entity.id
_entity.type
_entity.pdbx_description
1 polymer ?
#
loop_
_entity_poly.entity_id
_entity_poly.type
_entity_poly.pdbx_seq_one_letter_code
_entity_poly.pdbx_strand_id
1 'polypeptide(L)' 'LYPALQRLEQRGWIKGAWGTSENNRRARFYSLTAVGRKQLVVETGRWNALVESIVRVLGPDPTPESA' A
#
# COMPACT_ATOMS: atom_id res chain seq x y z
N LEU A 1 1.76 -13.43 -0.64
CA LEU A 1 0.53 -12.60 -0.54
C LEU A 1 -0.40 -12.98 0.61
N TYR A 2 -0.76 -14.26 0.75
CA TYR A 2 -1.77 -14.68 1.75
C TYR A 2 -1.47 -14.26 3.20
N PRO A 3 -0.22 -14.41 3.72
CA PRO A 3 0.08 -13.99 5.10
C PRO A 3 -0.04 -12.48 5.31
N ALA A 4 0.23 -11.67 4.28
CA ALA A 4 0.07 -10.23 4.36
C ALA A 4 -1.42 -9.83 4.41
N LEU A 5 -2.25 -10.44 3.56
CA LEU A 5 -3.70 -10.23 3.58
C LEU A 5 -4.31 -10.67 4.91
N GLN A 6 -3.89 -11.81 5.45
CA GLN A 6 -4.37 -12.29 6.75
C GLN A 6 -4.03 -11.30 7.87
N ARG A 7 -2.82 -10.71 7.88
CA ARG A 7 -2.47 -9.67 8.86
C ARG A 7 -3.33 -8.41 8.69
N LEU A 8 -3.60 -7.99 7.46
CA LEU A 8 -4.45 -6.84 7.18
C LEU A 8 -5.91 -7.09 7.60
N GLU A 9 -6.40 -8.32 7.43
CA GLU A 9 -7.74 -8.74 7.86
C GLU A 9 -7.83 -8.83 9.39
N GLN A 10 -6.81 -9.39 10.07
CA GLN A 10 -6.70 -9.42 11.53
C GLN A 10 -6.65 -8.02 12.14
N ARG A 11 -6.01 -7.06 11.47
CA ARG A 11 -6.00 -5.63 11.86
C ARG A 11 -7.33 -4.91 11.54
N GLY A 12 -8.27 -5.58 10.88
CA GLY A 12 -9.54 -4.99 10.45
C GLY A 12 -9.40 -3.96 9.33
N TRP A 13 -8.28 -3.91 8.62
CA TRP A 13 -8.03 -2.95 7.53
C TRP A 13 -8.67 -3.42 6.23
N ILE A 14 -8.80 -4.72 6.03
CA ILE A 14 -9.53 -5.32 4.90
C ILE A 14 -10.61 -6.28 5.39
N LYS A 15 -11.64 -6.48 4.58
CA LYS A 15 -12.64 -7.53 4.75
C LYS A 15 -12.63 -8.45 3.53
N GLY A 16 -12.60 -9.76 3.76
CA GLY A 16 -12.74 -10.77 2.71
C GLY A 16 -14.20 -11.24 2.56
N ALA A 17 -14.70 -11.29 1.34
CA ALA A 17 -15.98 -11.89 0.99
C ALA A 17 -15.79 -12.96 -0.08
N TRP A 18 -16.46 -14.10 0.06
CA TRP A 18 -16.52 -15.09 -1.01
C TRP A 18 -17.50 -14.63 -2.07
N GLY A 19 -17.08 -14.70 -3.34
CA GLY A 19 -17.91 -14.40 -4.48
C GLY A 19 -17.63 -15.36 -5.63
N THR A 20 -18.56 -15.42 -6.57
CA THR A 20 -18.36 -16.06 -7.87
C THR A 20 -17.63 -15.09 -8.78
N SER A 21 -16.45 -15.50 -9.24
CA SER A 21 -15.73 -14.84 -10.34
C SER A 21 -16.52 -15.02 -11.64
N GLU A 22 -16.32 -14.14 -12.63
CA GLU A 22 -16.99 -14.19 -13.94
C GLU A 22 -16.89 -15.55 -14.63
N ASN A 23 -15.83 -16.31 -14.36
CA ASN A 23 -15.63 -17.66 -14.91
C ASN A 23 -16.22 -18.78 -14.02
N ASN A 24 -17.26 -18.46 -13.24
CA ASN A 24 -17.95 -19.34 -12.29
C ASN A 24 -17.04 -20.02 -11.23
N ARG A 25 -15.87 -19.43 -10.95
CA ARG A 25 -14.92 -19.92 -9.93
C ARG A 25 -15.15 -19.19 -8.62
N ARG A 26 -15.12 -19.91 -7.49
CA ARG A 26 -15.16 -19.29 -6.16
C ARG A 26 -13.85 -18.55 -5.90
N ALA A 27 -13.93 -17.24 -5.70
CA ALA A 27 -12.79 -16.41 -5.34
C ALA A 27 -13.09 -15.63 -4.06
N ARG A 28 -12.04 -15.33 -3.29
CA ARG A 28 -12.14 -14.47 -2.10
C ARG A 28 -11.75 -13.05 -2.51
N PHE A 29 -12.74 -12.16 -2.51
CA PHE A 29 -12.57 -10.74 -2.82
C PHE A 29 -12.29 -9.97 -1.54
N TYR A 30 -11.24 -9.15 -1.56
CA TYR A 30 -10.89 -8.31 -0.43
C TYR A 30 -11.22 -6.85 -0.73
N SER A 31 -11.78 -6.16 0.25
CA SER A 31 -12.08 -4.73 0.15
C SER A 31 -11.59 -3.98 1.38
N LEU A 32 -11.17 -2.72 1.20
CA LEU A 32 -10.76 -1.87 2.31
C LEU A 32 -11.96 -1.51 3.19
N THR A 33 -11.78 -1.62 4.49
CA THR A 33 -12.72 -1.09 5.49
C THR A 33 -12.53 0.42 5.63
N ALA A 34 -13.44 1.10 6.36
CA ALA A 34 -13.27 2.52 6.67
C ALA A 34 -11.97 2.78 7.46
N VAL A 35 -11.63 1.89 8.40
CA VAL A 35 -10.38 1.95 9.17
C VAL A 35 -9.18 1.72 8.26
N GLY A 36 -9.27 0.73 7.36
CA GLY A 36 -8.20 0.45 6.39
C GLY A 36 -7.93 1.60 5.44
N ARG A 37 -8.95 2.34 4.99
CA ARG A 37 -8.76 3.53 4.16
C ARG A 37 -8.00 4.63 4.90
N LYS A 38 -8.33 4.88 6.17
CA LYS A 38 -7.59 5.86 7.00
C LYS A 38 -6.13 5.44 7.18
N GLN A 39 -5.89 4.16 7.47
CA GLN A 39 -4.53 3.64 7.63
C GLN A 39 -3.74 3.65 6.32
N LEU A 40 -4.38 3.38 5.18
CA LEU A 40 -3.73 3.47 3.88
C LEU A 40 -3.14 4.87 3.65
N VAL A 41 -3.88 5.94 3.96
CA VAL A 41 -3.38 7.31 3.82
C VAL A 41 -2.13 7.55 4.68
N VAL A 42 -2.14 7.08 5.92
CA VAL A 42 -1.00 7.23 6.85
C VAL A 42 0.23 6.48 6.33
N GLU A 43 0.07 5.22 5.95
CA GLU A 43 1.17 4.39 5.49
C GLU A 43 1.73 4.86 4.14
N THR A 44 0.87 5.33 3.22
CA THR A 44 1.32 5.96 1.96
C THR A 44 2.09 7.26 2.23
N GLY A 45 1.65 8.08 3.18
CA GLY A 45 2.37 9.30 3.56
C GLY A 45 3.77 8.99 4.11
N ARG A 46 3.87 8.01 5.02
CA ARG A 46 5.15 7.53 5.56
C ARG A 46 6.07 6.99 4.47
N TRP A 47 5.53 6.20 3.56
CA TRP A 47 6.27 5.65 2.43
C TRP A 47 6.83 6.77 1.54
N ASN A 48 6.01 7.77 1.20
CA ASN A 48 6.44 8.88 0.36
C ASN A 48 7.59 9.68 1.02
N ALA A 49 7.48 9.98 2.32
CA ALA A 49 8.54 10.69 3.05
C ALA A 49 9.85 9.88 3.11
N LEU A 50 9.76 8.55 3.26
CA LEU A 50 10.93 7.67 3.21
C LEU A 50 11.59 7.70 1.83
N VAL A 51 10.79 7.55 0.77
CA VAL A 51 11.29 7.57 -0.61
C VAL A 51 11.93 8.92 -0.94
N GLU A 52 11.30 10.03 -0.55
CA GLU A 52 11.85 11.38 -0.72
C GLU A 52 13.23 11.51 -0.04
N SER A 53 13.36 11.00 1.19
CA SER A 53 14.62 11.03 1.91
C SER A 53 15.70 10.21 1.20
N ILE A 54 15.36 9.01 0.71
CA ILE A 54 16.27 8.16 -0.07
C ILE A 54 16.68 8.85 -1.36
N VAL A 55 15.74 9.44 -2.10
CA VAL A 55 16.03 10.19 -3.33
C VAL A 55 16.94 11.37 -3.06
N ARG A 56 16.78 12.07 -1.93
CA ARG A 56 17.66 13.18 -1.55
C ARG A 56 19.09 12.73 -1.24
N VAL A 57 19.26 11.54 -0.67
CA VAL A 57 20.59 10.97 -0.36
C VAL A 57 21.25 10.36 -1.60
N LEU A 58 20.46 9.75 -2.50
CA LEU A 58 20.95 9.07 -3.69
C LEU A 58 21.02 9.97 -4.93
N GLY A 59 20.35 11.13 -4.91
CA GLY A 59 20.40 12.10 -5.99
C GLY A 59 21.82 12.62 -6.20
N PRO A 60 22.21 12.97 -7.44
CA PRO A 60 23.50 13.58 -7.67
C PRO A 60 23.62 14.84 -6.81
N ASP A 61 24.84 15.12 -6.31
CA ASP A 61 25.17 16.45 -5.80
C ASP A 61 24.59 17.48 -6.78
N PRO A 62 23.94 18.56 -6.31
CA PRO A 62 23.66 19.68 -7.17
C PRO A 62 25.02 20.23 -7.60
N THR A 63 25.55 19.70 -8.72
CA THR A 63 26.69 20.28 -9.41
C THR A 63 26.29 21.74 -9.64
N PRO A 64 27.00 22.71 -9.05
CA PRO A 64 26.67 24.10 -9.28
C PRO A 64 26.79 24.36 -10.78
N GLU A 65 25.66 24.75 -11.35
CA GLU A 65 25.47 25.69 -12.45
C GLU A 65 26.72 26.06 -13.26
N SER A 66 26.63 25.84 -14.57
CA SER A 66 27.44 26.53 -15.57
C SER A 66 27.27 28.05 -15.43
N ALA A 67 28.35 28.76 -15.10
CA ALA A 67 28.52 30.18 -15.38
C ALA A 67 30.02 30.53 -15.44
#